data_AF-A0A2D7IDF1-F1
#
_entry.id   AF-A0A2D7IDF1-F1
#
_cell.length_a   1.000
_cell.length_b   1.000
_cell.length_c   1.000
_cell.angle_alpha   90.00
_cell.angle_beta   90.00
_cell.angle_gamma   90.00
#
_symmetry.space_group_name_H-M   'P 1'
#
loop_
_entity.id
_entity.type
_entity.pdbx_description
1 polymer ?
#
loop_
_entity_poly.entity_id
_entity_poly.type
_entity_poly.pdbx_seq_one_letter_code
_entity_poly.pdbx_strand_id
1 'polypeptide(L)' 'MKKPGLDQFEIEAKTSGGAVFEQGVKMSKSNKAIRRMAEPLMKKHWKGNVFNLHRIYKVAEYLLKRSKRR' A
#
# COMPACT_ATOMS: atom_id res chain seq x y z
N MET A 1 -14.63 -27.63 12.51
CA MET A 1 -13.34 -27.11 12.00
C MET A 1 -12.85 -25.99 12.94
N LYS A 2 -11.79 -26.22 13.74
CA LYS A 2 -11.11 -25.17 14.51
C LYS A 2 -10.23 -24.38 13.54
N LYS A 3 -10.42 -23.06 13.43
CA LYS A 3 -9.43 -22.18 12.79
C LYS A 3 -8.14 -22.31 13.61
N PRO A 4 -6.96 -22.55 13.02
CA PRO A 4 -5.72 -22.45 13.78
C PRO A 4 -5.58 -20.98 14.18
N GLY A 5 -5.78 -20.69 15.47
CA GLY A 5 -5.37 -19.42 16.04
C GLY A 5 -3.85 -19.36 15.99
N LEU A 6 -3.31 -18.20 15.60
CA LEU A 6 -1.87 -17.95 15.67
C LEU A 6 -1.39 -18.18 17.10
N ASP A 7 -0.26 -18.86 17.26
CA ASP A 7 0.36 -19.06 18.56
C ASP A 7 0.82 -17.70 19.13
N GLN A 8 0.87 -17.57 20.47
CA GLN A 8 1.25 -16.33 21.16
C GLN A 8 2.63 -15.83 20.70
N PHE A 9 3.55 -16.76 20.46
CA PHE A 9 4.88 -16.48 19.93
C PHE A 9 4.84 -15.90 18.50
N GLU A 10 3.94 -16.39 17.64
CA GLU A 10 3.77 -15.84 16.28
C GLU A 10 3.15 -14.44 16.30
N ILE A 11 2.26 -14.16 17.27
CA ILE A 11 1.69 -12.83 17.48
C ILE A 11 2.80 -11.87 17.88
N GLU A 12 3.62 -12.23 18.87
CA GLU A 12 4.71 -11.41 19.38
C GLU A 12 5.83 -11.20 18.34
N ALA A 13 6.14 -12.22 17.52
CA ALA A 13 7.07 -12.07 16.40
C ALA A 13 6.53 -11.08 15.35
N LYS A 14 5.24 -11.14 15.02
CA LYS A 14 4.58 -10.22 14.06
C LYS A 14 4.41 -8.80 14.60
N THR A 15 4.24 -8.63 15.92
CA THR A 15 4.11 -7.32 16.58
C THR A 15 5.44 -6.81 17.14
N SER A 16 6.52 -7.59 17.04
CA SER A 16 7.85 -7.18 17.46
C SER A 16 8.26 -5.89 16.78
N GLY A 17 8.89 -4.97 17.53
CA GLY A 17 9.21 -3.63 17.03
C GLY A 17 10.03 -3.63 15.75
N GLY A 18 10.91 -4.62 15.56
CA GLY A 18 11.68 -4.81 14.33
C GLY A 18 10.83 -5.20 13.12
N ALA A 19 9.93 -6.18 13.26
CA ALA A 19 9.05 -6.61 12.18
C ALA A 19 8.04 -5.52 11.78
N VAL A 20 7.46 -4.85 12.78
CA VAL A 20 6.54 -3.72 12.56
C VAL A 20 7.26 -2.55 11.87
N PHE A 21 8.50 -2.26 12.28
CA PHE A 21 9.32 -1.22 11.65
C PHE A 21 9.60 -1.54 10.18
N GLU A 22 10.05 -2.76 9.87
CA GLU A 22 10.33 -3.17 8.49
C GLU A 22 9.08 -3.09 7.61
N GLN A 23 7.94 -3.57 8.11
CA GLN A 23 6.66 -3.47 7.42
C GLN A 23 6.26 -1.99 7.20
N GLY A 24 6.43 -1.14 8.22
CA GLY A 24 6.19 0.30 8.14
C GLY A 24 7.06 0.98 7.08
N VAL A 25 8.34 0.62 6.99
CA VAL A 25 9.28 1.13 5.97
C VAL A 25 8.86 0.69 4.57
N LYS A 26 8.52 -0.60 4.37
CA LYS A 26 8.06 -1.14 3.08
C LYS A 26 6.77 -0.47 2.62
N MET A 27 5.81 -0.30 3.54
CA MET A 27 4.54 0.39 3.26
C MET A 27 4.79 1.86 2.91
N SER A 28 5.65 2.56 3.65
CA SER A 28 5.97 3.97 3.40
C SER A 28 6.61 4.18 2.04
N LYS A 29 7.57 3.32 1.65
CA LYS A 29 8.20 3.35 0.32
C LYS A 29 7.17 3.13 -0.80
N SER A 30 6.29 2.14 -0.63
CA SER A 30 5.24 1.83 -1.59
C SER A 30 4.25 2.99 -1.75
N ASN A 31 3.78 3.56 -0.64
CA ASN A 31 2.87 4.70 -0.64
C ASN A 31 3.50 5.94 -1.29
N LYS A 32 4.79 6.20 -1.04
CA LYS A 32 5.53 7.30 -1.68
C LYS A 32 5.59 7.12 -3.20
N ALA A 33 5.83 5.90 -3.68
CA ALA A 33 5.86 5.59 -5.11
C ALA A 33 4.48 5.77 -5.76
N ILE A 34 3.41 5.26 -5.14
CA ILE A 34 2.03 5.43 -5.63
C ILE A 34 1.68 6.92 -5.71
N ARG A 35 1.99 7.72 -4.67
CA ARG A 35 1.73 9.17 -4.67
C ARG A 35 2.43 9.88 -5.82
N ARG A 36 3.71 9.58 -6.08
CA ARG A 36 4.45 10.16 -7.22
C ARG A 36 3.78 9.88 -8.56
N MET A 37 3.24 8.67 -8.75
CA MET A 37 2.51 8.32 -9.97
C MET A 37 1.10 8.94 -10.02
N ALA A 38 0.43 9.05 -8.86
CA ALA A 38 -0.91 9.62 -8.76
C ALA A 38 -0.93 11.14 -8.92
N GLU A 39 0.11 11.86 -8.48
CA GLU A 39 0.17 13.33 -8.49
C GLU A 39 -0.11 13.96 -9.88
N PRO A 40 0.53 13.54 -10.99
CA PRO A 40 0.22 14.09 -12.31
C PRO A 40 -1.22 13.78 -12.76
N LEU A 41 -1.76 12.62 -12.37
CA LEU A 41 -3.14 12.23 -12.68
C LEU A 41 -4.15 13.03 -11.85
N MET A 42 -3.83 13.33 -10.58
CA MET A 42 -4.63 14.22 -9.74
C MET A 42 -4.71 15.62 -10.31
N LYS A 43 -3.58 16.21 -10.72
CA LYS A 43 -3.53 17.54 -11.34
C LYS A 43 -4.44 17.65 -12.58
N LYS A 44 -4.59 16.57 -13.35
CA LYS A 44 -5.42 16.54 -14.58
C LYS A 44 -6.87 16.11 -14.36
N HIS A 45 -7.12 15.16 -13.46
CA HIS A 45 -8.39 14.43 -13.42
C HIS A 45 -9.12 14.48 -12.07
N TRP A 46 -8.51 14.96 -10.98
CA TRP A 46 -9.18 14.97 -9.67
C TRP A 46 -10.46 15.82 -9.69
N LYS A 47 -10.39 17.06 -10.19
CA LYS A 47 -11.54 17.99 -10.33
C LYS A 47 -12.42 18.10 -9.06
N GLY A 48 -11.82 17.97 -7.87
CA GLY A 48 -12.54 17.98 -6.59
C GLY A 48 -13.45 16.77 -6.34
N ASN A 49 -13.45 15.75 -7.21
CA ASN A 49 -14.32 14.58 -7.10
C ASN A 49 -13.57 13.40 -6.45
N VAL A 50 -14.10 12.90 -5.33
CA VAL A 50 -13.53 11.78 -4.57
C VAL A 50 -13.53 10.46 -5.35
N PHE A 51 -14.50 10.23 -6.23
CA PHE A 51 -14.51 9.05 -7.10
C PHE A 51 -13.35 9.07 -8.10
N ASN A 52 -13.04 10.25 -8.66
CA ASN A 52 -11.88 10.40 -9.53
C ASN A 52 -10.58 10.19 -8.76
N LEU A 53 -10.50 10.73 -7.54
CA LEU A 53 -9.35 10.51 -6.65
C LEU A 53 -9.10 9.00 -6.42
N HIS A 54 -10.14 8.24 -6.06
CA HIS A 54 -10.04 6.79 -5.89
C HIS A 54 -9.59 6.06 -7.16
N ARG A 55 -10.13 6.44 -8.32
CA ARG A 55 -9.72 5.86 -9.61
C ARG A 55 -8.24 6.14 -9.91
N ILE A 56 -7.79 7.36 -9.68
CA ILE A 56 -6.39 7.76 -9.88
C ILE A 56 -5.46 6.88 -9.03
N TYR A 57 -5.77 6.70 -7.74
CA TYR A 57 -4.96 5.87 -6.86
C TYR A 57 -4.95 4.40 -7.28
N LYS A 58 -6.09 3.83 -7.70
CA LYS A 58 -6.13 2.47 -8.26
C LYS A 58 -5.27 2.31 -9.51
N VAL A 59 -5.31 3.27 -10.41
CA VAL A 59 -4.50 3.25 -11.64
C VAL A 59 -3.01 3.35 -11.29
N ALA A 60 -2.63 4.27 -10.39
CA ALA A 60 -1.25 4.41 -9.94
C ALA A 60 -0.72 3.13 -9.28
N GLU A 61 -1.54 2.48 -8.44
CA GLU A 61 -1.20 1.20 -7.82
C GLU A 61 -1.02 0.08 -8.86
N TYR A 62 -1.90 0.00 -9.85
CA TYR A 62 -1.78 -0.96 -10.95
C TYR A 62 -0.51 -0.74 -11.76
N LEU A 63 -0.19 0.50 -12.12
CA LEU A 63 1.02 0.84 -12.88
C LEU A 63 2.29 0.47 -12.10
N LEU A 64 2.33 0.75 -10.79
CA LEU A 64 3.45 0.36 -9.93
C LEU A 64 3.60 -1.16 -9.82
N LYS A 65 2.49 -1.90 -9.67
CA LYS A 65 2.53 -3.37 -9.67
C LYS A 65 3.00 -3.91 -11.01
N ARG A 66 2.57 -3.31 -12.12
CA ARG A 66 2.97 -3.70 -13.48
C ARG A 66 4.44 -3.43 -13.74
N SER A 67 5.00 -2.31 -13.28
CA SER A 67 6.42 -1.98 -13.49
C SER A 67 7.37 -2.97 -12.82
N LYS A 68 6.92 -3.65 -11.76
CA LYS A 68 7.71 -4.67 -11.02
C LYS A 68 7.62 -6.09 -11.60
N ARG A 69 6.72 -6.31 -12.58
CA ARG A 69 6.58 -7.61 -13.26
C ARG A 69 7.49 -7.76 -14.47
N ARG A 70 8.10 -6.66 -14.92
CA ARG A 70 9.11 -6.64 -15.98
C ARG A 70 10.48 -6.88 -15.40
#